data_AF-A0A3D4HGQ4-F1
#
_entry.id   AF-A0A3D4HGQ4-F1
#
_cell.length_a   1.000
_cell.length_b   1.000
_cell.length_c   1.000
_cell.angle_alpha   90.00
_cell.angle_beta   90.00
_cell.angle_gamma   90.00
#
_symmetry.space_group_name_H-M   'P 1'
#
loop_
_entity.id
_entity.type
_entity.pdbx_description
1 polymer ?
#
loop_
_entity_poly.entity_id
_entity_poly.type
_entity_poly.pdbx_seq_one_letter_code
_entity_poly.pdbx_strand_id
1 'polypeptide(L)'
;DWMMPNMDGLELCKKIRERDTQADQYTYFILLTARSSNHEALVEATSAGVDDFLVKPMNPDQVWMRLKVAERILTYRREISSLEDMLPICSYCKKVRDDQNYWEQVETYISERTETRFSHGICPDCYETHIKPQLRDREKRQESN
;
A
#
# COMPACT_ATOMS: atom_id res chain seq x y z
N ASP A 1 12.37 9.23 -21.91
CA ASP A 1 12.78 10.30 -22.85
C ASP A 1 11.60 11.25 -23.01
N TRP A 2 11.83 12.54 -23.22
CA TRP A 2 10.75 13.51 -23.39
C TRP A 2 10.08 13.34 -24.74
N MET A 3 10.85 13.41 -25.82
CA MET A 3 10.31 13.32 -27.17
C MET A 3 10.40 11.87 -27.64
N MET A 4 9.26 11.22 -27.87
CA MET A 4 9.17 9.85 -28.35
C MET A 4 8.02 9.71 -29.37
N PRO A 5 8.08 8.75 -30.32
CA PRO A 5 6.97 8.47 -31.23
C PRO A 5 5.74 7.94 -30.48
N ASN A 6 4.54 8.30 -30.97
CA ASN A 6 3.21 7.90 -30.49
C ASN A 6 2.78 8.44 -29.13
N MET A 7 3.66 8.44 -28.14
CA MET A 7 3.40 8.94 -26.79
C MET A 7 4.66 9.60 -26.26
N ASP A 8 4.52 10.81 -25.74
CA ASP A 8 5.66 11.53 -25.16
C ASP A 8 5.96 11.07 -23.73
N GLY A 9 7.10 11.54 -23.19
CA GLY A 9 7.53 11.18 -21.84
C GLY A 9 6.62 11.69 -20.72
N LEU A 10 5.90 12.78 -20.93
CA LEU A 10 5.00 13.36 -19.93
C LEU A 10 3.67 12.62 -19.90
N GLU A 11 3.11 12.27 -21.06
CA GLU A 11 1.94 11.40 -21.18
C GLU A 11 2.20 10.04 -20.54
N LEU A 12 3.38 9.45 -20.79
CA LEU A 12 3.78 8.21 -20.13
C LEU A 12 3.89 8.38 -18.61
N CYS A 13 4.50 9.48 -18.14
CA CYS A 13 4.61 9.79 -16.72
C CYS A 13 3.22 9.85 -16.06
N LYS A 14 2.27 10.58 -16.66
CA LYS A 14 0.88 10.67 -16.16
C LYS A 14 0.22 9.30 -16.05
N LYS A 15 0.34 8.45 -17.08
CA LYS A 15 -0.20 7.08 -17.04
C LYS A 15 0.42 6.21 -15.95
N ILE A 16 1.73 6.35 -15.72
CA ILE A 16 2.40 5.66 -14.61
C ILE A 16 1.87 6.17 -13.28
N ARG A 17 1.69 7.48 -13.10
CA ARG A 17 1.12 8.06 -11.87
C ARG A 17 -0.31 7.59 -11.59
N GLU A 18 -1.16 7.50 -12.62
CA GLU A 18 -2.52 6.97 -12.49
C GLU A 18 -2.50 5.50 -12.03
N ARG A 19 -1.68 4.66 -12.66
CA ARG A 19 -1.52 3.25 -12.27
C ARG A 19 -0.95 3.11 -10.86
N ASP A 20 0.09 3.87 -10.54
CA ASP A 20 0.76 3.86 -9.24
C ASP A 20 -0.23 4.25 -8.13
N THR A 21 -1.10 5.23 -8.37
CA THR A 21 -2.16 5.63 -7.43
C THR A 21 -3.18 4.51 -7.21
N GLN A 22 -3.56 3.77 -8.26
CA GLN A 22 -4.50 2.65 -8.14
C GLN A 22 -3.90 1.44 -7.43
N ALA A 23 -2.61 1.19 -7.63
CA ALA A 23 -1.90 0.05 -7.06
C ALA A 23 -1.28 0.32 -5.69
N ASP A 24 -1.47 1.52 -5.14
CA ASP A 24 -0.77 2.04 -3.96
C ASP A 24 0.75 1.81 -4.01
N GLN A 25 1.32 2.14 -5.17
CA GLN A 25 2.75 2.00 -5.45
C GLN A 25 3.34 3.32 -5.90
N TYR A 26 4.65 3.35 -6.08
CA TYR A 26 5.32 4.52 -6.63
C TYR A 26 6.57 4.16 -7.40
N THR A 27 6.59 4.62 -8.63
CA THR A 27 7.68 4.46 -9.57
C THR A 27 8.46 5.77 -9.63
N TYR A 28 9.73 5.76 -9.23
CA TYR A 28 10.58 6.93 -9.42
C TYR A 28 10.82 7.17 -10.92
N PHE A 29 10.54 8.38 -11.42
CA PHE A 29 10.52 8.70 -12.84
C PHE A 29 11.51 9.82 -13.17
N ILE A 30 12.53 9.47 -13.96
CA ILE A 30 13.54 10.41 -14.45
C ILE A 30 13.28 10.71 -15.93
N LEU A 31 13.06 11.97 -16.25
CA LEU A 31 12.81 12.41 -17.61
C LEU A 31 14.11 12.82 -18.31
N LEU A 32 14.36 12.27 -19.51
CA LEU A 32 15.51 12.67 -20.32
C LEU A 32 15.12 13.79 -21.28
N THR A 33 15.90 14.87 -21.32
CA THR A 33 15.63 16.02 -22.18
C THR A 33 16.86 16.50 -22.96
N ALA A 34 16.65 17.06 -24.15
CA ALA A 34 17.69 17.75 -24.89
C ALA A 34 17.81 19.18 -24.36
N ARG A 35 18.94 19.44 -23.71
CA ARG A 35 19.49 20.67 -23.12
C ARG A 35 18.84 22.02 -23.48
N SER A 36 17.60 22.29 -23.04
CA SER A 36 17.04 23.61 -22.67
C SER A 36 15.51 23.53 -22.60
N SER A 37 14.94 22.95 -21.55
CA SER A 37 13.55 23.23 -21.22
C SER A 37 13.47 24.66 -20.67
N ASN A 38 12.66 25.51 -21.30
CA ASN A 38 12.30 26.81 -20.72
C ASN A 38 11.55 26.59 -19.38
N HIS A 39 11.40 27.64 -18.57
CA HIS A 39 10.78 27.53 -17.25
C HIS A 39 9.38 26.88 -17.33
N GLU A 40 8.61 27.20 -18.37
CA GLU A 40 7.29 26.62 -18.63
C GLU A 40 7.34 25.10 -18.80
N ALA A 41 8.28 24.55 -19.58
CA ALA A 41 8.44 23.11 -19.72
C ALA A 41 8.83 22.43 -18.40
N LEU A 42 9.68 23.05 -17.57
CA LEU A 42 10.01 22.48 -16.25
C LEU A 42 8.78 22.43 -15.33
N VAL A 43 7.94 23.47 -15.36
CA VAL A 43 6.68 23.50 -14.62
C VAL A 43 5.75 22.40 -15.10
N GLU A 44 5.59 22.25 -16.42
CA GLU A 44 4.75 21.21 -17.00
C GLU A 44 5.21 19.80 -16.61
N ALA A 45 6.52 19.52 -16.70
CA ALA A 45 7.09 18.24 -16.29
C ALA A 45 6.85 17.95 -14.81
N THR A 46 7.02 18.96 -13.95
CA THR A 46 6.76 18.83 -12.52
C THR A 46 5.28 18.53 -12.27
N SER A 47 4.37 19.24 -12.95
CA SER A 47 2.92 18.98 -12.85
C SER A 47 2.51 17.62 -13.38
N ALA A 48 3.24 17.04 -14.34
CA ALA A 48 3.05 15.66 -14.80
C ALA A 48 3.53 14.61 -13.78
N GLY A 49 4.20 15.02 -12.70
CA GLY A 49 4.70 14.16 -11.64
C GLY A 49 6.10 13.60 -11.88
N VAL A 50 6.92 14.26 -12.70
CA VAL A 50 8.33 13.89 -12.92
C VAL A 50 9.15 14.19 -11.66
N ASP A 51 10.01 13.26 -11.25
CA ASP A 51 10.79 13.39 -10.01
C ASP A 51 12.17 14.01 -10.24
N ASP A 52 12.77 13.76 -11.40
CA ASP A 52 14.07 14.33 -11.78
C ASP A 52 14.20 14.41 -13.30
N PHE A 53 15.18 15.19 -13.76
CA PHE A 53 15.50 15.34 -15.17
C PHE A 53 16.99 15.14 -15.43
N LEU A 54 17.30 14.48 -16.55
CA LEU A 54 18.66 14.32 -17.03
C LEU A 54 18.79 14.86 -18.45
N VAL A 55 19.89 15.58 -18.66
CA VAL A 55 20.16 16.23 -19.93
C VAL A 55 20.96 15.30 -20.83
N LYS A 56 20.59 15.25 -22.11
CA LYS A 56 21.32 14.52 -23.14
C LYS A 56 22.49 15.35 -23.71
N PRO A 57 23.62 14.72 -24.05
CA PRO A 57 23.98 13.33 -23.74
C PRO A 57 24.24 13.15 -22.24
N MET A 58 23.78 12.02 -21.68
CA MET A 58 23.87 11.79 -20.23
C MET A 58 25.32 11.56 -19.80
N ASN A 59 25.71 12.22 -18.71
CA ASN A 59 26.95 11.88 -18.01
C ASN A 59 26.68 10.67 -17.08
N PRO A 60 27.43 9.56 -17.20
CA PRO A 60 27.27 8.38 -16.36
C PRO A 60 27.32 8.67 -14.85
N ASP A 61 28.17 9.60 -14.41
CA ASP A 61 28.29 9.98 -13.01
C ASP A 61 27.03 10.71 -12.50
N GLN A 62 26.42 11.54 -13.35
CA GLN A 62 25.15 12.19 -13.03
C GLN A 62 24.03 11.17 -12.90
N VAL A 63 23.95 10.22 -13.86
CA VAL A 63 22.98 9.11 -13.80
C VAL A 63 23.15 8.34 -12.50
N TRP A 64 24.39 7.95 -12.17
CA TRP A 64 24.68 7.21 -10.95
C TRP A 64 24.25 7.96 -9.69
N MET A 65 24.56 9.25 -9.60
CA MET A 65 24.16 10.07 -8.46
C MET A 65 22.63 10.13 -8.33
N ARG A 66 21.90 10.32 -9.44
CA ARG A 66 20.43 10.37 -9.43
C ARG A 66 19.83 9.02 -9.03
N LEU A 67 20.37 7.91 -9.54
CA LEU A 67 19.91 6.58 -9.16
C LEU A 67 20.12 6.31 -7.66
N LYS A 68 21.22 6.78 -7.06
CA LYS A 68 21.44 6.66 -5.61
C LYS A 68 20.45 7.49 -4.79
N VAL A 69 20.03 8.65 -5.28
CA VAL A 69 18.97 9.45 -4.64
C VAL A 69 17.62 8.75 -4.78
N ALA A 70 17.28 8.28 -5.98
CA ALA A 70 16.06 7.53 -6.25
C ALA A 70 15.93 6.29 -5.34
N GLU A 71 17.01 5.51 -5.20
CA GLU A 71 17.08 4.33 -4.33
C GLU A 71 16.75 4.68 -2.87
N ARG A 72 17.30 5.78 -2.34
CA ARG A 72 17.00 6.23 -0.96
C ARG A 72 15.53 6.64 -0.81
N ILE A 73 14.98 7.38 -1.76
CA ILE A 73 13.57 7.81 -1.73
C ILE A 73 12.63 6.60 -1.74
N LEU A 74 12.90 5.64 -2.63
CA LEU A 74 12.11 4.41 -2.72
C LEU A 74 12.24 3.55 -1.46
N THR A 75 13.41 3.53 -0.82
CA THR A 75 13.63 2.82 0.45
C THR A 75 12.81 3.44 1.57
N TYR A 76 12.90 4.76 1.76
CA TYR A 76 12.13 5.44 2.81
C TYR A 76 10.62 5.34 2.61
N ARG A 77 10.14 5.36 1.35
CA ARG A 77 8.72 5.14 1.09
C ARG A 77 8.23 3.76 1.54
N ARG A 78 9.03 2.71 1.31
CA ARG A 78 8.71 1.36 1.80
C ARG A 78 8.73 1.28 3.32
N GLU A 79 9.70 1.94 3.96
CA GLU A 79 9.77 1.98 5.43
C GLU A 79 8.54 2.69 6.03
N ILE A 80 8.12 3.82 5.47
CA ILE A 80 6.90 4.52 5.90
C ILE A 80 5.67 3.63 5.73
N SER A 81 5.51 2.99 4.57
CA SER A 81 4.41 2.05 4.32
C SER A 81 4.40 0.90 5.33
N SER A 82 5.56 0.36 5.71
CA SER A 82 5.64 -0.70 6.73
C SER A 82 5.25 -0.26 8.15
N LEU A 83 5.27 1.04 8.44
CA LEU A 83 4.77 1.60 9.70
C LEU A 83 3.25 1.79 9.68
N GLU A 84 2.68 2.08 8.52
CA GLU A 84 1.23 2.19 8.30
C GLU A 84 0.52 0.82 8.38
N ASP A 85 1.25 -0.28 8.20
CA ASP A 85 0.74 -1.66 8.33
C ASP A 85 0.43 -2.10 9.78
N MET A 86 0.65 -1.25 10.79
CA MET A 86 0.33 -1.58 12.18
C MET A 86 -1.16 -1.36 12.47
N LEU A 87 -1.94 -2.44 12.52
CA LEU A 87 -3.33 -2.38 12.97
C LEU A 87 -3.42 -2.03 14.46
N PRO A 88 -4.00 -0.88 14.83
CA PRO A 88 -4.19 -0.52 16.24
C PRO A 88 -5.27 -1.42 16.86
N ILE A 89 -4.85 -2.35 17.72
CA ILE A 89 -5.76 -3.26 18.43
C ILE A 89 -5.96 -2.90 19.90
N CYS A 90 -7.14 -3.17 20.44
CA CYS A 90 -7.40 -3.03 21.86
C CYS A 90 -6.69 -4.17 22.61
N SER A 91 -5.81 -3.85 23.56
CA SER A 91 -5.08 -4.85 24.33
C SER A 91 -5.98 -5.84 25.08
N TYR A 92 -7.20 -5.41 25.45
CA TYR A 92 -8.16 -6.21 26.21
C TYR A 92 -9.07 -7.07 25.33
N CYS A 93 -9.79 -6.47 24.38
CA CYS A 93 -10.81 -7.16 23.60
C CYS A 93 -10.41 -7.50 22.16
N LYS A 94 -9.19 -7.13 21.74
CA LYS A 94 -8.60 -7.40 20.41
C LYS A 94 -9.39 -6.85 19.21
N LYS A 95 -10.34 -5.94 19.45
CA LYS A 95 -10.96 -5.11 18.42
C LYS A 95 -9.92 -4.25 17.70
N VAL A 96 -10.12 -4.00 16.42
CA VAL A 96 -9.31 -3.09 15.61
C VAL A 96 -9.92 -1.70 15.68
N ARG A 97 -9.09 -0.67 15.74
CA ARG A 97 -9.51 0.72 15.63
C ARG A 97 -9.37 1.19 14.18
N ASP A 98 -10.46 1.68 13.62
CA ASP A 98 -10.47 2.20 12.24
C ASP A 98 -9.92 3.63 12.16
N ASP A 99 -9.87 4.16 10.92
CA ASP A 99 -9.37 5.50 10.62
C ASP A 99 -10.28 6.63 11.14
N GLN A 100 -11.54 6.30 11.47
CA GLN A 100 -12.51 7.21 12.08
C GLN A 100 -12.50 7.14 13.62
N ASN A 101 -11.55 6.38 14.18
CA ASN A 101 -11.37 6.17 15.62
C ASN A 101 -12.53 5.39 16.28
N TYR A 102 -13.26 4.58 15.52
CA TYR A 102 -14.26 3.62 15.98
C TYR A 102 -13.63 2.24 16.22
N TRP A 103 -14.21 1.44 17.13
CA TRP A 103 -13.70 0.11 17.50
C TRP A 103 -14.60 -1.02 16.99
N GLU A 104 -14.08 -1.78 16.04
CA GLU A 104 -14.81 -2.85 15.36
C GLU A 104 -14.13 -4.22 15.47
N GLN A 105 -14.84 -5.27 15.07
CA GLN A 105 -14.27 -6.62 15.00
C GLN A 105 -13.27 -6.71 13.84
N VAL A 106 -12.24 -7.53 14.00
CA VAL A 106 -11.18 -7.68 12.99
C VAL A 106 -11.75 -8.19 11.65
N GLU A 107 -12.75 -9.06 11.71
CA GLU A 107 -13.43 -9.60 10.53
C GLU A 107 -14.14 -8.50 9.75
N THR A 108 -14.81 -7.58 10.45
CA THR A 108 -15.46 -6.40 9.84
C THR A 108 -14.41 -5.51 9.19
N TYR A 109 -13.38 -5.12 9.93
CA TYR A 109 -12.31 -4.24 9.45
C TYR A 109 -11.65 -4.76 8.17
N ILE A 110 -11.31 -6.06 8.13
CA ILE A 110 -10.65 -6.69 6.98
C ILE A 110 -11.61 -6.83 5.79
N SER A 111 -12.86 -7.21 6.02
CA SER A 111 -13.84 -7.40 4.93
C SER A 111 -14.23 -6.09 4.23
N GLU A 112 -14.17 -4.95 4.92
CA GLU A 112 -14.46 -3.65 4.31
C GLU A 112 -13.31 -3.11 3.45
N ARG A 113 -12.07 -3.49 3.76
CA ARG A 113 -10.85 -3.01 3.09
C ARG A 113 -10.27 -4.00 2.07
N THR A 114 -10.76 -5.24 2.06
CA THR A 114 -10.26 -6.30 1.19
C THR A 114 -11.41 -7.12 0.62
N GLU A 115 -11.17 -7.91 -0.42
CA GLU A 115 -12.17 -8.85 -0.97
C GLU A 115 -12.31 -10.15 -0.12
N THR A 116 -11.80 -10.16 1.11
CA THR A 116 -11.74 -11.34 1.97
C THR A 116 -13.13 -11.70 2.53
N ARG A 117 -13.47 -12.99 2.54
CA ARG A 117 -14.66 -13.52 3.22
C ARG A 117 -14.26 -14.50 4.30
N PHE A 118 -14.93 -14.42 5.46
CA PHE A 118 -14.63 -15.28 6.61
C PHE A 118 -15.65 -16.41 6.75
N SER A 119 -15.16 -17.65 6.81
CA SER A 119 -15.93 -18.80 7.29
C SER A 119 -15.72 -18.97 8.78
N HIS A 120 -16.79 -19.09 9.55
CA HIS A 120 -16.69 -19.34 10.99
C HIS A 120 -16.57 -20.84 11.27
N GLY A 121 -15.61 -21.21 12.12
CA GLY A 121 -15.38 -22.57 12.56
C GLY A 121 -14.87 -22.61 14.00
N ILE A 122 -14.86 -23.80 14.60
CA ILE A 122 -14.34 -24.00 15.95
C ILE A 122 -13.09 -24.86 15.83
N CYS A 123 -11.94 -24.36 16.28
CA CYS A 123 -10.71 -25.13 16.29
C CYS A 123 -10.77 -26.28 17.34
N PRO A 124 -9.91 -27.30 17.23
CA PRO A 124 -9.88 -28.41 18.19
C PRO A 124 -9.75 -27.95 19.66
N ASP A 125 -8.92 -26.95 19.95
CA ASP A 125 -8.70 -26.47 21.32
C ASP A 125 -9.95 -25.81 21.90
N CYS A 126 -10.60 -24.93 21.13
CA CYS A 126 -11.86 -24.31 21.52
C CYS A 126 -13.00 -25.34 21.61
N TYR A 127 -12.97 -26.39 20.79
CA TYR A 127 -13.94 -27.47 20.89
C TYR A 127 -13.83 -28.20 22.22
N GLU A 128 -12.61 -28.62 22.61
CA GLU A 128 -12.37 -29.27 23.90
C GLU A 128 -12.65 -28.34 25.09
N THR A 129 -12.26 -27.07 24.98
CA THR A 129 -12.27 -26.13 26.10
C THR A 129 -13.63 -25.47 26.33
N HIS A 130 -14.40 -25.22 25.27
CA HIS A 130 -15.66 -24.48 25.36
C HIS A 130 -16.87 -25.32 24.95
N ILE A 131 -16.79 -26.02 23.82
CA ILE A 131 -17.97 -26.70 23.26
C ILE A 131 -18.30 -27.99 24.00
N LYS A 132 -17.32 -28.89 24.18
CA LYS A 132 -17.50 -30.16 24.89
C LYS A 132 -18.05 -29.99 26.31
N PRO A 133 -17.58 -29.04 27.13
CA PRO A 133 -18.19 -28.75 28.43
C PRO A 133 -19.67 -28.35 28.32
N GLN A 134 -20.00 -27.42 27.41
CA GLN A 134 -21.38 -26.97 27.21
C GLN A 134 -22.33 -28.10 26.76
N LEU A 135 -21.85 -28.99 25.88
CA LEU A 135 -22.61 -30.15 25.44
C LEU A 135 -22.91 -31.10 26.63
N ARG A 136 -21.90 -31.41 27.44
CA ARG A 136 -22.07 -32.25 28.65
C ARG A 136 -23.02 -31.62 29.66
N ASP A 137 -22.94 -30.31 29.88
CA ASP A 137 -23.85 -29.60 30.78
C ASP A 137 -25.29 -29.62 30.26
N ARG A 138 -25.46 -29.61 28.93
CA ARG A 138 -26.78 -29.71 28.30
C ARG A 138 -27.38 -31.11 28.41
N GLU A 139 -26.58 -32.17 28.26
CA GLU A 139 -27.00 -33.56 28.44
C GLU A 139 -27.45 -33.82 29.89
N LYS A 140 -26.67 -33.38 30.88
CA LYS A 140 -27.03 -33.51 32.30
C LYS A 140 -28.35 -32.82 32.65
N ARG A 141 -28.64 -31.67 32.02
CA ARG A 141 -29.91 -30.96 32.19
C ARG A 141 -31.09 -31.68 31.55
N GLN A 142 -30.86 -32.46 30.49
CA GLN A 142 -31.88 -33.28 29.84
C GLN A 142 -32.18 -34.57 30.61
N GLU A 143 -31.21 -35.12 31.34
CA GLU A 143 -31.40 -36.29 32.21
C GLU A 143 -32.04 -35.95 33.56
N SER A 144 -31.97 -34.69 33.99
CA SER A 144 -32.51 -34.21 35.27
C SER A 144 -33.96 -33.71 35.20
N ASN A 145 -34.63 -33.85 34.04
CA ASN A 145 -35.94 -33.29 33.73
C ASN A 145 -36.84 -34.36 33.12
#